data_AF-A0A0R2XQT2-F1
#
_entry.id   AF-A0A0R2XQT2-F1
#
_cell.length_a   1.000
_cell.length_b   1.000
_cell.length_c   1.000
_cell.angle_alpha   90.00
_cell.angle_beta   90.00
_cell.angle_gamma   90.00
#
_symmetry.space_group_name_H-M   'P 1'
#
loop_
_entity.id
_entity.type
_entity.pdbx_description
1 polymer ?
#
loop_
_entity_poly.entity_id
_entity_poly.type
_entity_poly.pdbx_seq_one_letter_code
_entity_poly.pdbx_strand_id
1 'polypeptide(L)'
;RELRLALLDPTAPTPSVEAILHALIPHRYVDHTHTDAVVTLSNSEGGAARLAELFGNEVLILPYTMPGFVLAKQVAEATADTDWTKLRGIVLLNHGLFTFAEDAKDSYNAMIELVTRAEDFIAGQVDDSATESVIPLRPFDRLAFAELRYEAGKVFGSAVLASLDTGVDSLGFAAHKAAGQLVASGPLTPDHTIHTKPFGAVFPPSPVAGLRSFCSDYSDYFGVHAHPEHRCLDLMPRFGVWIERGIVRFAPSLKRLKIVEDIVAHTIPAILTGERLGGWRPLPRTDLFDVEYWELEQAKLKSTSTAADPSRELEGKVALVTGGASGIGHATVLRLVAAGAVVCALDLDESTETLFTGLPSVLGIRCDVTDSEHVDSAIDACVSQFGGIDIVVSNAGFFPSSQSLAELGDEELARSLALNLTAHTRLLKLCIPLLKLGFDPAVVFIGSKNVLAPGPGAAAYSAAKAGLAQVARIAALELGGQGIRVNTLHPDAVYDTALWTDELLDARASAYGMSVEDYKRKNVLRTEVTSADVAEAIFLFAGTRLGKTTGSQIPVDGGNDRVI
;
A
#
# COMPACT_ATOMS: atom_id res chain seq x y z
N ARG A 1 -12.62 -18.55 22.92
CA ARG A 1 -11.59 -18.84 23.95
C ARG A 1 -11.17 -20.31 23.89
N GLU A 2 -12.11 -21.25 23.97
CA GLU A 2 -11.83 -22.69 23.84
C GLU A 2 -11.08 -23.05 22.55
N LEU A 3 -11.52 -22.57 21.37
CA LEU A 3 -10.82 -22.84 20.10
C LEU A 3 -9.35 -22.39 20.10
N ARG A 4 -9.01 -21.28 20.76
CA ARG A 4 -7.61 -20.82 20.88
C ARG A 4 -6.79 -21.70 21.82
N LEU A 5 -7.40 -22.26 22.87
CA LEU A 5 -6.70 -23.16 23.80
C LEU A 5 -6.37 -24.50 23.16
N ALA A 6 -7.10 -24.89 22.10
CA ALA A 6 -6.89 -26.11 21.34
C ALA A 6 -5.88 -25.96 20.18
N LEU A 7 -5.30 -24.78 19.98
CA LEU A 7 -4.27 -24.57 18.96
C LEU A 7 -2.98 -25.31 19.32
N LEU A 8 -2.39 -25.98 18.33
CA LEU A 8 -1.04 -26.56 18.47
C LEU A 8 0.04 -25.47 18.51
N ASP A 9 -0.20 -24.35 17.83
CA ASP A 9 0.66 -23.16 17.83
C ASP A 9 -0.11 -21.96 18.41
N PRO A 10 0.28 -21.43 19.58
CA PRO A 10 -0.41 -20.31 20.22
C PRO A 10 -0.27 -18.98 19.45
N THR A 11 0.67 -18.89 18.50
CA THR A 11 0.89 -17.73 17.63
C THR A 11 0.11 -17.79 16.32
N ALA A 12 -0.50 -18.94 16.01
CA ALA A 12 -1.31 -19.11 14.82
C ALA A 12 -2.55 -18.19 14.81
N PRO A 13 -3.10 -17.89 13.62
CA PRO A 13 -4.37 -17.18 13.50
C PRO A 13 -5.49 -17.83 14.31
N THR A 14 -6.49 -17.03 14.68
CA THR A 14 -7.67 -17.58 15.37
C THR A 14 -8.37 -18.56 14.43
N PRO A 15 -8.74 -19.78 14.90
CA PRO A 15 -9.49 -20.73 14.08
C PRO A 15 -10.77 -20.11 13.53
N SER A 16 -11.18 -20.55 12.34
CA SER A 16 -12.42 -20.06 11.73
C SER A 16 -13.63 -20.45 12.57
N VAL A 17 -14.74 -19.71 12.41
CA VAL A 17 -15.99 -20.00 13.13
C VAL A 17 -16.60 -21.33 12.67
N GLU A 18 -16.26 -21.79 11.46
CA GLU A 18 -16.63 -23.10 10.91
C GLU A 18 -15.85 -24.27 11.52
N ALA A 19 -14.83 -24.02 12.35
CA ALA A 19 -14.08 -25.09 13.03
C ALA A 19 -14.99 -26.03 13.85
N ILE A 20 -16.18 -25.56 14.24
CA ILE A 20 -17.21 -26.39 14.89
C ILE A 20 -17.65 -27.60 14.03
N LEU A 21 -17.55 -27.51 12.70
CA LEU A 21 -17.90 -28.61 11.80
C LEU A 21 -17.00 -29.84 11.97
N HIS A 22 -15.78 -29.68 12.49
CA HIS A 22 -14.92 -30.80 12.85
C HIS A 22 -15.51 -31.69 13.95
N ALA A 23 -16.46 -31.18 14.74
CA ALA A 23 -17.16 -31.97 15.75
C ALA A 23 -18.33 -32.78 15.16
N LEU A 24 -18.76 -32.47 13.94
CA LEU A 24 -19.96 -33.04 13.30
C LEU A 24 -19.61 -33.96 12.14
N ILE A 25 -18.63 -33.58 11.32
CA ILE A 25 -18.12 -34.40 10.23
C ILE A 25 -17.34 -35.57 10.86
N PRO A 26 -17.75 -36.83 10.67
CA PRO A 26 -17.20 -37.99 11.38
C PRO A 26 -15.87 -38.47 10.77
N HIS A 27 -14.97 -37.53 10.50
CA HIS A 27 -13.66 -37.77 9.91
C HIS A 27 -12.57 -37.03 10.68
N ARG A 28 -11.38 -37.64 10.72
CA ARG A 28 -10.25 -37.10 11.47
C ARG A 28 -9.71 -35.79 10.91
N TYR A 29 -9.68 -35.64 9.59
CA TYR A 29 -9.22 -34.44 8.91
C TYR A 29 -10.37 -33.85 8.12
N VAL A 30 -10.54 -32.54 8.26
CA VAL A 30 -11.53 -31.75 7.52
C VAL A 30 -10.81 -30.51 7.03
N ASP A 31 -10.83 -30.29 5.73
CA ASP A 31 -10.28 -29.09 5.09
C ASP A 31 -11.43 -28.20 4.64
N HIS A 32 -11.27 -26.89 4.82
CA HIS A 32 -12.25 -25.89 4.42
C HIS A 32 -11.56 -24.82 3.58
N THR A 33 -12.11 -24.52 2.41
CA THR A 33 -11.61 -23.47 1.54
C THR A 33 -12.75 -22.68 0.88
N HIS A 34 -12.47 -21.43 0.54
CA HIS A 34 -13.32 -20.57 -0.28
C HIS A 34 -12.81 -20.56 -1.71
N THR A 35 -12.75 -21.73 -2.36
CA THR A 35 -12.11 -21.86 -3.68
C THR A 35 -12.84 -21.08 -4.76
N ASP A 36 -12.08 -20.33 -5.56
CA ASP A 36 -12.62 -19.43 -6.56
C ASP A 36 -13.56 -20.13 -7.53
N ALA A 37 -13.19 -21.30 -8.05
CA ALA A 37 -14.01 -22.03 -9.01
C ALA A 37 -15.38 -22.44 -8.44
N VAL A 38 -15.40 -23.06 -7.25
CA VAL A 38 -16.64 -23.51 -6.61
C VAL A 38 -17.51 -22.33 -6.22
N VAL A 39 -16.92 -21.29 -5.64
CA VAL A 39 -17.64 -20.12 -5.20
C VAL A 39 -18.14 -19.30 -6.41
N THR A 40 -17.38 -19.23 -7.51
CA THR A 40 -17.83 -18.62 -8.77
C THR A 40 -19.04 -19.34 -9.34
N LEU A 41 -19.00 -20.68 -9.43
CA LEU A 41 -20.15 -21.47 -9.86
C LEU A 41 -21.35 -21.21 -8.95
N SER A 42 -21.14 -21.22 -7.63
CA SER A 42 -22.21 -20.98 -6.67
C SER A 42 -22.83 -19.59 -6.80
N ASN A 43 -22.04 -18.57 -7.10
CA ASN A 43 -22.49 -17.18 -7.27
C ASN A 43 -22.86 -16.86 -8.73
N SER A 44 -23.20 -17.87 -9.55
CA SER A 44 -23.67 -17.68 -10.92
C SER A 44 -25.15 -18.06 -11.07
N GLU A 45 -25.82 -17.55 -12.09
CA GLU A 45 -27.20 -17.91 -12.42
C GLU A 45 -27.36 -19.44 -12.57
N GLY A 46 -28.20 -20.08 -11.76
CA GLY A 46 -28.33 -21.55 -11.76
C GLY A 46 -27.19 -22.30 -11.07
N GLY A 47 -26.35 -21.63 -10.28
CA GLY A 47 -25.15 -22.19 -9.64
C GLY A 47 -25.37 -23.49 -8.86
N ALA A 48 -26.44 -23.59 -8.08
CA ALA A 48 -26.77 -24.81 -7.33
C ALA A 48 -27.00 -26.02 -8.25
N ALA A 49 -27.66 -25.82 -9.40
CA ALA A 49 -27.91 -26.88 -10.36
C ALA A 49 -26.62 -27.31 -11.08
N ARG A 50 -25.75 -26.35 -11.42
CA ARG A 50 -24.43 -26.63 -12.01
C ARG A 50 -23.53 -27.43 -11.08
N LEU A 51 -23.48 -27.05 -9.81
CA LEU A 51 -22.70 -27.78 -8.80
C LEU A 51 -23.25 -29.20 -8.61
N ALA A 52 -24.59 -29.38 -8.65
CA ALA A 52 -25.22 -30.69 -8.56
C ALA A 52 -24.95 -31.56 -9.80
N GLU A 53 -24.89 -30.96 -10.99
CA GLU A 53 -24.48 -31.63 -12.23
C GLU A 53 -23.01 -32.07 -12.16
N LEU A 54 -22.13 -31.16 -11.72
CA LEU A 54 -20.69 -31.38 -11.66
C LEU A 54 -20.28 -32.48 -10.67
N PHE A 55 -20.85 -32.43 -9.46
CA PHE A 55 -20.43 -33.31 -8.37
C PHE A 55 -21.39 -34.50 -8.15
N GLY A 56 -22.62 -34.46 -8.67
CA GLY A 56 -23.58 -35.54 -8.47
C GLY A 56 -23.82 -35.83 -6.99
N ASN A 57 -23.73 -37.11 -6.61
CA ASN A 57 -24.06 -37.57 -5.25
C ASN A 57 -22.86 -37.68 -4.30
N GLU A 58 -21.64 -37.41 -4.76
CA GLU A 58 -20.43 -37.48 -3.92
C GLU A 58 -20.17 -36.18 -3.14
N VAL A 59 -20.85 -35.09 -3.46
CA VAL A 59 -20.75 -33.82 -2.73
C VAL A 59 -22.14 -33.36 -2.33
N LEU A 60 -22.33 -33.13 -1.04
CA LEU A 60 -23.58 -32.60 -0.52
C LEU A 60 -23.63 -31.09 -0.74
N ILE A 61 -24.67 -30.59 -1.41
CA ILE A 61 -24.84 -29.15 -1.69
C ILE A 61 -25.94 -28.59 -0.78
N LEU A 62 -25.59 -27.61 0.05
CA LEU A 62 -26.51 -26.98 0.99
C LEU A 62 -26.69 -25.49 0.68
N PRO A 63 -27.90 -24.94 0.86
CA PRO A 63 -28.13 -23.51 0.67
C PRO A 63 -27.40 -22.70 1.73
N TYR A 64 -27.06 -21.45 1.37
CA TYR A 64 -26.40 -20.52 2.28
C TYR A 64 -27.16 -20.38 3.61
N THR A 65 -26.41 -20.30 4.70
CA THR A 65 -26.88 -19.86 6.00
C THR A 65 -25.74 -19.16 6.75
N MET A 66 -26.07 -18.43 7.82
CA MET A 66 -25.08 -17.67 8.58
C MET A 66 -23.98 -18.60 9.14
N PRO A 67 -22.69 -18.29 8.90
CA PRO A 67 -21.56 -19.07 9.41
C PRO A 67 -21.56 -19.37 10.91
N GLY A 68 -20.80 -20.38 11.32
CA GLY A 68 -20.72 -20.80 12.72
C GLY A 68 -21.82 -21.78 13.14
N PHE A 69 -22.50 -21.54 14.28
CA PHE A 69 -23.37 -22.55 14.91
C PHE A 69 -24.62 -22.88 14.10
N VAL A 70 -25.22 -21.89 13.41
CA VAL A 70 -26.42 -22.10 12.59
C VAL A 70 -26.10 -22.99 11.40
N LEU A 71 -25.00 -22.69 10.71
CA LEU A 71 -24.43 -23.52 9.65
C LEU A 71 -24.12 -24.94 10.15
N ALA A 72 -23.47 -25.07 11.30
CA ALA A 72 -23.17 -26.39 11.89
C ALA A 72 -24.43 -27.22 12.12
N LYS A 73 -25.49 -26.59 12.64
CA LYS A 73 -26.79 -27.24 12.84
C LYS A 73 -27.42 -27.70 11.52
N GLN A 74 -27.38 -26.88 10.48
CA GLN A 74 -27.87 -27.25 9.15
C GLN A 74 -27.13 -28.47 8.60
N VAL A 75 -25.80 -28.51 8.72
CA VAL A 75 -25.00 -29.67 8.30
C VAL A 75 -25.40 -30.91 9.10
N ALA A 76 -25.53 -30.82 10.42
CA ALA A 76 -25.96 -31.94 11.26
C ALA A 76 -27.34 -32.47 10.87
N GLU A 77 -28.30 -31.58 10.59
CA GLU A 77 -29.65 -31.96 10.17
C GLU A 77 -29.65 -32.61 8.77
N ALA A 78 -28.89 -32.05 7.82
CA ALA A 78 -28.79 -32.59 6.46
C ALA A 78 -28.02 -33.91 6.37
N THR A 79 -27.22 -34.24 7.38
CA THR A 79 -26.38 -35.44 7.41
C THR A 79 -26.84 -36.51 8.40
N ALA A 80 -27.95 -36.28 9.10
CA ALA A 80 -28.46 -37.17 10.14
C ALA A 80 -28.66 -38.63 9.68
N ASP A 81 -29.16 -38.81 8.46
CA ASP A 81 -29.43 -40.12 7.85
C ASP A 81 -28.52 -40.40 6.64
N THR A 82 -27.41 -39.66 6.51
CA THR A 82 -26.53 -39.73 5.34
C THR A 82 -25.40 -40.75 5.56
N ASP A 83 -25.17 -41.56 4.53
CA ASP A 83 -24.03 -42.47 4.47
C ASP A 83 -22.75 -41.70 4.08
N TRP A 84 -21.98 -41.30 5.10
CA TRP A 84 -20.74 -40.53 4.95
C TRP A 84 -19.70 -41.19 4.06
N THR A 85 -19.74 -42.53 3.87
CA THR A 85 -18.81 -43.22 2.98
C THR A 85 -19.02 -42.89 1.50
N LYS A 86 -20.17 -42.30 1.15
CA LYS A 86 -20.49 -41.85 -0.20
C LYS A 86 -20.15 -40.39 -0.44
N LEU A 87 -19.87 -39.62 0.61
CA LEU A 87 -19.53 -38.21 0.52
C LEU A 87 -18.02 -38.02 0.53
N ARG A 88 -17.54 -37.16 -0.36
CA ARG A 88 -16.16 -36.67 -0.41
C ARG A 88 -16.05 -35.20 -0.02
N GLY A 89 -17.17 -34.48 -0.05
CA GLY A 89 -17.21 -33.10 0.36
C GLY A 89 -18.61 -32.55 0.60
N ILE A 90 -18.65 -31.32 1.11
CA ILE A 90 -19.86 -30.52 1.30
C ILE A 90 -19.61 -29.15 0.67
N VAL A 91 -20.47 -28.72 -0.24
CA VAL A 91 -20.49 -27.35 -0.75
C VAL A 91 -21.59 -26.57 -0.04
N LEU A 92 -21.20 -25.45 0.53
CA LEU A 92 -22.11 -24.46 1.08
C LEU A 92 -22.21 -23.32 0.08
N LEU A 93 -23.40 -23.12 -0.48
CA LEU A 93 -23.59 -22.09 -1.51
C LEU A 93 -23.14 -20.72 -0.99
N ASN A 94 -22.45 -19.99 -1.86
CA ASN A 94 -21.86 -18.66 -1.66
C ASN A 94 -20.75 -18.58 -0.60
N HIS A 95 -20.36 -19.72 0.00
CA HIS A 95 -19.38 -19.75 1.09
C HIS A 95 -18.14 -20.55 0.69
N GLY A 96 -18.25 -21.86 0.43
CA GLY A 96 -17.07 -22.65 0.07
C GLY A 96 -17.27 -24.16 0.05
N LEU A 97 -16.13 -24.86 -0.04
CA LEU A 97 -16.03 -26.31 -0.11
C LEU A 97 -15.38 -26.85 1.18
N PHE A 98 -15.93 -27.95 1.67
CA PHE A 98 -15.35 -28.80 2.70
C PHE A 98 -14.99 -30.15 2.10
N THR A 99 -13.82 -30.67 2.41
CA THR A 99 -13.46 -32.06 2.17
C THR A 99 -12.99 -32.70 3.46
N PHE A 100 -13.01 -34.03 3.49
CA PHE A 100 -12.73 -34.77 4.72
C PHE A 100 -12.28 -36.19 4.44
N ALA A 101 -11.41 -36.71 5.30
CA ALA A 101 -10.92 -38.07 5.27
C ALA A 101 -10.29 -38.51 6.60
N GLU A 102 -9.98 -39.80 6.72
CA GLU A 102 -9.21 -40.34 7.85
C GLU A 102 -7.71 -40.00 7.79
N ASP A 103 -7.20 -39.70 6.60
CA ASP A 103 -5.81 -39.28 6.34
C ASP A 103 -5.77 -37.85 5.81
N ALA A 104 -4.81 -37.05 6.29
CA ALA A 104 -4.70 -35.64 5.93
C ALA A 104 -4.41 -35.44 4.43
N LYS A 105 -3.59 -36.31 3.84
CA LYS A 105 -3.24 -36.24 2.42
C LYS A 105 -4.46 -36.54 1.56
N ASP A 106 -5.29 -37.49 1.97
CA ASP A 106 -6.49 -37.87 1.22
C ASP A 106 -7.55 -36.77 1.24
N SER A 107 -7.76 -36.13 2.40
CA SER A 107 -8.66 -34.95 2.53
C SER A 107 -8.20 -33.80 1.62
N TYR A 108 -6.90 -33.50 1.63
CA TYR A 108 -6.31 -32.46 0.80
C TYR A 108 -6.33 -32.80 -0.70
N ASN A 109 -6.06 -34.04 -1.08
CA ASN A 109 -6.16 -34.49 -2.47
C ASN A 109 -7.61 -34.41 -2.98
N ALA A 110 -8.59 -34.75 -2.15
CA ALA A 110 -10.00 -34.60 -2.50
C ALA A 110 -10.34 -33.12 -2.74
N MET A 111 -9.79 -32.20 -1.93
CA MET A 111 -9.96 -30.76 -2.15
C MET A 111 -9.43 -30.35 -3.53
N ILE A 112 -8.19 -30.72 -3.86
CA ILE A 112 -7.59 -30.42 -5.16
C ILE A 112 -8.42 -31.00 -6.29
N GLU A 113 -8.80 -32.28 -6.22
CA GLU A 113 -9.54 -32.94 -7.30
C GLU A 113 -10.90 -32.30 -7.56
N LEU A 114 -11.67 -32.00 -6.50
CA LEU A 114 -12.98 -31.38 -6.63
C LEU A 114 -12.89 -29.95 -7.16
N VAL A 115 -11.86 -29.19 -6.75
CA VAL A 115 -11.61 -27.84 -7.25
C VAL A 115 -11.19 -27.88 -8.72
N THR A 116 -10.25 -28.75 -9.10
CA THR A 116 -9.83 -28.91 -10.50
C THR A 116 -11.00 -29.28 -11.41
N ARG A 117 -11.91 -30.15 -10.94
CA ARG A 117 -13.13 -30.45 -11.70
C ARG A 117 -14.03 -29.23 -11.88
N ALA A 118 -14.13 -28.35 -10.88
CA ALA A 118 -14.86 -27.09 -11.02
C ALA A 118 -14.18 -26.14 -12.00
N GLU A 119 -12.84 -26.03 -11.96
CA GLU A 119 -12.05 -25.24 -12.92
C GLU A 119 -12.26 -25.75 -14.36
N ASP A 120 -12.11 -27.06 -14.58
CA ASP A 120 -12.32 -27.69 -15.89
C ASP A 120 -13.76 -27.51 -16.40
N PHE A 121 -14.74 -27.60 -15.50
CA PHE A 121 -16.15 -27.38 -15.84
C PHE A 121 -16.43 -25.95 -16.26
N ILE A 122 -15.85 -24.95 -15.57
CA ILE A 122 -15.92 -23.54 -15.97
C ILE A 122 -15.26 -23.34 -17.34
N ALA A 123 -14.04 -23.86 -17.53
CA ALA A 123 -13.29 -23.72 -18.78
C ALA A 123 -14.04 -24.33 -19.98
N GLY A 124 -14.83 -25.39 -19.75
CA GLY A 124 -15.68 -25.99 -20.78
C GLY A 124 -16.96 -25.22 -21.11
N GLN A 125 -17.40 -24.28 -20.27
CA GLN A 125 -18.64 -23.51 -20.46
C GLN A 125 -18.44 -22.07 -20.93
N VAL A 126 -17.26 -21.50 -20.69
CA VAL A 126 -16.97 -20.11 -21.03
C VAL A 126 -16.30 -20.06 -22.40
N ASP A 127 -16.94 -19.39 -23.37
CA ASP A 127 -16.36 -19.13 -24.69
C ASP A 127 -15.56 -17.83 -24.68
N ASP A 128 -14.23 -17.93 -24.70
CA ASP A 128 -13.32 -16.77 -24.77
C ASP A 128 -13.43 -15.98 -26.08
N SER A 129 -14.13 -16.49 -27.10
CA SER A 129 -14.33 -15.80 -28.38
C SER A 129 -15.47 -14.78 -28.36
N ALA A 130 -16.30 -14.78 -27.30
CA ALA A 130 -17.33 -13.78 -27.11
C ALA A 130 -16.68 -12.41 -26.86
N THR A 131 -16.63 -11.58 -27.91
CA THR A 131 -16.14 -10.20 -27.81
C THR A 131 -17.14 -9.38 -26.99
N GLU A 132 -16.85 -9.22 -25.70
CA GLU A 132 -17.58 -8.31 -24.84
C GLU A 132 -17.51 -6.89 -25.40
N SER A 133 -18.56 -6.10 -25.15
CA SER A 133 -18.57 -4.69 -25.53
C SER A 133 -17.62 -3.91 -24.62
N VAL A 134 -16.42 -3.62 -25.14
CA VAL A 134 -15.35 -2.92 -24.43
C VAL A 134 -15.38 -1.42 -24.75
N ILE A 135 -15.22 -0.58 -23.73
CA ILE A 135 -15.09 0.89 -23.84
C ILE A 135 -13.59 1.25 -23.94
N PRO A 136 -13.17 2.26 -24.73
CA PRO A 136 -11.76 2.63 -24.84
C PRO A 136 -11.14 3.06 -23.51
N LEU A 137 -9.92 2.58 -23.23
CA LEU A 137 -9.15 2.99 -22.06
C LEU A 137 -8.61 4.42 -22.21
N ARG A 138 -8.42 5.11 -21.07
CA ARG A 138 -7.82 6.45 -21.01
C ARG A 138 -6.45 6.44 -20.35
N PRO A 139 -5.58 7.42 -20.68
CA PRO A 139 -4.32 7.63 -19.96
C PRO A 139 -4.54 7.86 -18.46
N PHE A 140 -3.52 7.50 -17.69
CA PHE A 140 -3.48 7.76 -16.26
C PHE A 140 -3.55 9.25 -15.97
N ASP A 141 -4.44 9.64 -15.05
CA ASP A 141 -4.56 11.01 -14.57
C ASP A 141 -4.13 11.04 -13.10
N ARG A 142 -2.84 11.32 -12.89
CA ARG A 142 -2.25 11.29 -11.55
C ARG A 142 -2.88 12.29 -10.58
N LEU A 143 -3.36 13.44 -11.07
CA LEU A 143 -3.96 14.46 -10.21
C LEU A 143 -5.38 14.07 -9.80
N ALA A 144 -6.19 13.54 -10.73
CA ALA A 144 -7.50 13.01 -10.39
C ALA A 144 -7.40 11.82 -9.41
N PHE A 145 -6.36 10.99 -9.55
CA PHE A 145 -6.12 9.88 -8.63
C PHE A 145 -5.69 10.35 -7.24
N ALA A 146 -4.79 11.33 -7.17
CA ALA A 146 -4.38 11.94 -5.91
C ALA A 146 -5.53 12.66 -5.21
N GLU A 147 -6.41 13.34 -5.95
CA GLU A 147 -7.60 13.97 -5.40
C GLU A 147 -8.58 12.94 -4.85
N LEU A 148 -8.77 11.82 -5.56
CA LEU A 148 -9.57 10.70 -5.08
C LEU A 148 -9.04 10.14 -3.75
N ARG A 149 -7.74 9.89 -3.64
CA ARG A 149 -7.09 9.46 -2.39
C ARG A 149 -7.31 10.48 -1.28
N TYR A 150 -7.10 11.76 -1.56
CA TYR A 150 -7.25 12.83 -0.59
C TYR A 150 -8.67 12.90 -0.02
N GLU A 151 -9.69 12.86 -0.89
CA GLU A 151 -11.08 12.86 -0.45
C GLU A 151 -11.47 11.56 0.27
N ALA A 152 -10.95 10.40 -0.15
CA ALA A 152 -11.16 9.13 0.55
C ALA A 152 -10.58 9.17 1.98
N GLY A 153 -9.39 9.74 2.17
CA GLY A 153 -8.81 9.91 3.50
C GLY A 153 -9.56 10.91 4.38
N LYS A 154 -10.20 11.94 3.81
CA LYS A 154 -11.10 12.83 4.57
C LYS A 154 -12.36 12.11 5.03
N VAL A 155 -12.92 11.25 4.19
CA VAL A 155 -14.05 10.37 4.56
C VAL A 155 -13.64 9.41 5.68
N PHE A 156 -12.43 8.85 5.61
CA PHE A 156 -11.91 7.94 6.62
C PHE A 156 -11.51 8.65 7.93
N GLY A 157 -11.05 9.90 7.84
CA GLY A 157 -10.60 10.73 8.97
C GLY A 157 -9.09 10.75 9.20
N SER A 158 -8.29 10.13 8.33
CA SER A 158 -6.82 10.15 8.39
C SER A 158 -6.18 9.97 7.00
N ALA A 159 -4.85 10.03 6.93
CA ALA A 159 -4.13 9.61 5.73
C ALA A 159 -4.44 8.14 5.41
N VAL A 160 -4.54 7.83 4.11
CA VAL A 160 -4.80 6.49 3.58
C VAL A 160 -3.91 6.27 2.36
N LEU A 161 -3.69 5.01 1.97
CA LEU A 161 -3.04 4.65 0.71
C LEU A 161 -4.11 4.36 -0.34
N ALA A 162 -3.75 4.60 -1.61
CA ALA A 162 -4.54 4.12 -2.74
C ALA A 162 -3.63 3.43 -3.77
N SER A 163 -4.07 2.33 -4.37
CA SER A 163 -3.35 1.70 -5.49
C SER A 163 -4.27 1.55 -6.69
N LEU A 164 -3.71 1.77 -7.88
CA LEU A 164 -4.36 1.52 -9.17
C LEU A 164 -3.73 0.28 -9.81
N ASP A 165 -4.58 -0.71 -10.10
CA ASP A 165 -4.19 -1.89 -10.87
C ASP A 165 -4.69 -1.78 -12.30
N THR A 166 -3.71 -1.86 -13.19
CA THR A 166 -3.87 -1.82 -14.64
C THR A 166 -3.41 -3.12 -15.29
N GLY A 167 -3.44 -4.23 -14.54
CA GLY A 167 -3.28 -5.59 -15.09
C GLY A 167 -4.36 -5.90 -16.12
N VAL A 168 -4.12 -6.93 -16.94
CA VAL A 168 -4.99 -7.27 -18.08
C VAL A 168 -6.45 -7.47 -17.66
N ASP A 169 -6.69 -8.24 -16.59
CA ASP A 169 -8.04 -8.51 -16.10
C ASP A 169 -8.72 -7.26 -15.51
N SER A 170 -7.96 -6.44 -14.77
CA SER A 170 -8.44 -5.19 -14.19
C SER A 170 -8.79 -4.14 -15.24
N LEU A 171 -8.00 -4.04 -16.32
CA LEU A 171 -8.31 -3.20 -17.48
C LEU A 171 -9.51 -3.74 -18.27
N GLY A 172 -9.57 -5.06 -18.47
CA GLY A 172 -10.71 -5.72 -19.10
C GLY A 172 -12.00 -5.45 -18.33
N PHE A 173 -11.98 -5.62 -17.02
CA PHE A 173 -13.09 -5.28 -16.13
C PHE A 173 -13.46 -3.81 -16.23
N ALA A 174 -12.51 -2.89 -16.12
CA ALA A 174 -12.77 -1.45 -16.15
C ALA A 174 -13.30 -0.93 -17.49
N ALA A 175 -13.08 -1.68 -18.56
CA ALA A 175 -13.58 -1.40 -19.89
C ALA A 175 -14.91 -2.12 -20.21
N HIS A 176 -15.37 -3.04 -19.37
CA HIS A 176 -16.62 -3.75 -19.56
C HIS A 176 -17.84 -2.80 -19.39
N LYS A 177 -18.84 -2.86 -20.29
CA LYS A 177 -20.00 -1.95 -20.22
C LYS A 177 -20.77 -2.02 -18.90
N ALA A 178 -20.77 -3.18 -18.25
CA ALA A 178 -21.48 -3.43 -17.00
C ALA A 178 -20.57 -3.34 -15.76
N ALA A 179 -19.32 -2.89 -15.90
CA ALA A 179 -18.34 -2.85 -14.82
C ALA A 179 -18.88 -2.20 -13.53
N GLY A 180 -19.58 -1.07 -13.68
CA GLY A 180 -20.18 -0.37 -12.54
C GLY A 180 -21.26 -1.19 -11.82
N GLN A 181 -22.10 -1.90 -12.56
CA GLN A 181 -23.11 -2.78 -11.97
C GLN A 181 -22.45 -4.00 -11.29
N LEU A 182 -21.46 -4.60 -11.97
CA LEU A 182 -20.76 -5.78 -11.47
C LEU A 182 -19.97 -5.49 -10.20
N VAL A 183 -19.20 -4.41 -10.14
CA VAL A 183 -18.41 -4.08 -8.93
C VAL A 183 -19.30 -3.73 -7.73
N ALA A 184 -20.48 -3.16 -8.00
CA ALA A 184 -21.44 -2.79 -6.99
C ALA A 184 -22.30 -3.98 -6.51
N SER A 185 -22.24 -5.13 -7.17
CA SER A 185 -23.18 -6.24 -6.92
C SER A 185 -22.96 -6.96 -5.59
N GLY A 186 -21.72 -7.27 -5.23
CA GLY A 186 -21.37 -8.02 -4.02
C GLY A 186 -20.04 -8.77 -4.16
N PRO A 187 -19.47 -9.23 -3.04
CA PRO A 187 -18.19 -9.94 -3.02
C PRO A 187 -18.34 -11.41 -3.46
N LEU A 188 -17.21 -12.08 -3.68
CA LEU A 188 -17.14 -13.50 -3.97
C LEU A 188 -17.66 -14.37 -2.80
N THR A 189 -17.27 -14.03 -1.57
CA THR A 189 -17.69 -14.74 -0.34
C THR A 189 -18.16 -13.71 0.70
N PRO A 190 -19.03 -14.10 1.65
CA PRO A 190 -19.41 -13.23 2.77
C PRO A 190 -18.22 -12.82 3.65
N ASP A 191 -17.21 -13.69 3.80
CA ASP A 191 -16.00 -13.40 4.60
C ASP A 191 -15.20 -12.21 4.05
N HIS A 192 -15.29 -11.94 2.75
CA HIS A 192 -14.59 -10.78 2.18
C HIS A 192 -15.18 -9.45 2.66
N THR A 193 -16.47 -9.41 3.05
CA THR A 193 -17.16 -8.16 3.43
C THR A 193 -16.45 -7.39 4.55
N ILE A 194 -15.90 -8.09 5.55
CA ILE A 194 -15.17 -7.43 6.65
C ILE A 194 -13.85 -6.79 6.21
N HIS A 195 -13.32 -7.19 5.05
CA HIS A 195 -12.07 -6.67 4.50
C HIS A 195 -12.31 -5.65 3.39
N THR A 196 -13.30 -5.88 2.53
CA THR A 196 -13.51 -5.12 1.29
C THR A 196 -14.83 -4.36 1.21
N LYS A 197 -15.67 -4.42 2.25
CA LYS A 197 -17.07 -3.95 2.27
C LYS A 197 -18.00 -4.83 1.40
N PRO A 198 -19.32 -4.75 1.60
CA PRO A 198 -20.33 -5.52 0.86
C PRO A 198 -20.41 -5.21 -0.64
N PHE A 199 -19.77 -4.15 -1.12
CA PHE A 199 -19.71 -3.78 -2.53
C PHE A 199 -18.56 -2.82 -2.79
N GLY A 200 -18.08 -2.77 -4.03
CA GLY A 200 -17.08 -1.80 -4.48
C GLY A 200 -17.70 -0.51 -5.01
N ALA A 201 -16.90 0.54 -5.09
CA ALA A 201 -17.30 1.84 -5.62
C ALA A 201 -17.23 1.89 -7.15
N VAL A 202 -18.07 2.74 -7.75
CA VAL A 202 -18.01 3.06 -9.19
C VAL A 202 -17.44 4.46 -9.35
N PHE A 203 -16.23 4.56 -9.88
CA PHE A 203 -15.57 5.84 -10.13
C PHE A 203 -15.71 6.21 -11.60
N PRO A 204 -16.51 7.24 -11.95
CA PRO A 204 -16.56 7.76 -13.31
C PRO A 204 -15.24 8.46 -13.66
N PRO A 205 -15.04 8.94 -14.90
CA PRO A 205 -13.80 9.63 -15.28
C PRO A 205 -13.38 10.78 -14.34
N SER A 206 -14.34 11.45 -13.68
CA SER A 206 -14.10 12.30 -12.51
C SER A 206 -14.39 11.52 -11.22
N PRO A 207 -13.39 10.92 -10.58
CA PRO A 207 -13.61 9.83 -9.63
C PRO A 207 -14.22 10.27 -8.29
N VAL A 208 -14.01 11.53 -7.87
CA VAL A 208 -14.53 12.05 -6.58
C VAL A 208 -16.06 11.99 -6.49
N ALA A 209 -16.77 12.13 -7.62
CA ALA A 209 -18.22 11.97 -7.65
C ALA A 209 -18.64 10.54 -7.27
N GLY A 210 -17.89 9.53 -7.75
CA GLY A 210 -18.11 8.13 -7.42
C GLY A 210 -17.90 7.81 -5.95
N LEU A 211 -16.89 8.44 -5.32
CA LEU A 211 -16.68 8.34 -3.88
C LEU A 211 -17.89 8.85 -3.09
N ARG A 212 -18.44 10.01 -3.47
CA ARG A 212 -19.63 10.58 -2.80
C ARG A 212 -20.85 9.69 -2.95
N SER A 213 -21.08 9.14 -4.14
CA SER A 213 -22.16 8.17 -4.38
C SER A 213 -21.99 6.94 -3.50
N PHE A 214 -20.79 6.35 -3.44
CA PHE A 214 -20.52 5.21 -2.57
C PHE A 214 -20.82 5.51 -1.09
N CYS A 215 -20.40 6.66 -0.58
CA CYS A 215 -20.68 7.03 0.81
C CYS A 215 -22.20 7.16 1.07
N SER A 216 -22.96 7.67 0.11
CA SER A 216 -24.43 7.72 0.19
C SER A 216 -25.02 6.32 0.19
N ASP A 217 -24.65 5.49 -0.79
CA ASP A 217 -25.16 4.13 -0.95
C ASP A 217 -24.86 3.26 0.28
N TYR A 218 -23.66 3.40 0.86
CA TYR A 218 -23.29 2.69 2.08
C TYR A 218 -24.04 3.20 3.31
N SER A 219 -24.32 4.50 3.40
CA SER A 219 -25.13 5.07 4.48
C SER A 219 -26.58 4.58 4.39
N ASP A 220 -27.14 4.51 3.19
CA ASP A 220 -28.48 3.98 2.93
C ASP A 220 -28.55 2.48 3.25
N TYR A 221 -27.55 1.71 2.80
CA TYR A 221 -27.39 0.31 3.16
C TYR A 221 -27.38 0.10 4.68
N PHE A 222 -26.61 0.90 5.43
CA PHE A 222 -26.64 0.86 6.88
C PHE A 222 -28.03 1.22 7.43
N GLY A 223 -28.65 2.30 6.95
CA GLY A 223 -29.97 2.75 7.43
C GLY A 223 -31.10 1.74 7.19
N VAL A 224 -31.02 0.96 6.12
CA VAL A 224 -32.02 -0.08 5.78
C VAL A 224 -31.89 -1.33 6.66
N HIS A 225 -30.66 -1.74 6.98
CA HIS A 225 -30.39 -3.03 7.61
C HIS A 225 -30.00 -2.96 9.09
N ALA A 226 -29.60 -1.79 9.61
CA ALA A 226 -29.13 -1.66 10.98
C ALA A 226 -30.21 -1.91 12.05
N HIS A 227 -29.75 -2.47 13.16
CA HIS A 227 -30.49 -2.56 14.42
C HIS A 227 -29.97 -1.51 15.42
N PRO A 228 -30.73 -1.17 16.49
CA PRO A 228 -30.38 -0.09 17.42
C PRO A 228 -29.00 -0.20 18.09
N GLU A 229 -28.44 -1.40 18.20
CA GLU A 229 -27.12 -1.70 18.75
C GLU A 229 -25.96 -1.42 17.77
N HIS A 230 -26.24 -1.36 16.47
CA HIS A 230 -25.22 -1.19 15.45
C HIS A 230 -24.74 0.26 15.37
N ARG A 231 -23.44 0.41 15.08
CA ARG A 231 -22.81 1.69 14.76
C ARG A 231 -22.25 1.62 13.35
N CYS A 232 -22.59 2.59 12.52
CA CYS A 232 -22.10 2.64 11.15
C CYS A 232 -20.56 2.62 11.12
N LEU A 233 -20.01 1.72 10.31
CA LEU A 233 -18.57 1.65 10.05
C LEU A 233 -18.13 2.84 9.18
N ASP A 234 -16.81 3.02 9.00
CA ASP A 234 -16.29 4.11 8.15
C ASP A 234 -16.86 4.04 6.73
N LEU A 235 -17.08 5.19 6.09
CA LEU A 235 -17.73 5.26 4.78
C LEU A 235 -16.75 5.14 3.60
N MET A 236 -15.45 4.91 3.85
CA MET A 236 -14.45 4.85 2.78
C MET A 236 -14.56 3.51 2.04
N PRO A 237 -14.70 3.49 0.70
CA PRO A 237 -14.65 2.25 -0.06
C PRO A 237 -13.30 1.56 0.14
N ARG A 238 -13.25 0.24 0.03
CA ARG A 238 -11.98 -0.50 0.05
C ARG A 238 -11.47 -0.77 -1.35
N PHE A 239 -12.36 -0.91 -2.31
CA PHE A 239 -12.01 -1.01 -3.71
C PHE A 239 -13.13 -0.46 -4.59
N GLY A 240 -12.85 -0.30 -5.88
CA GLY A 240 -13.82 0.10 -6.87
C GLY A 240 -13.23 0.08 -8.27
N VAL A 241 -14.09 0.26 -9.26
CA VAL A 241 -13.67 0.37 -10.66
C VAL A 241 -13.55 1.84 -11.05
N TRP A 242 -12.38 2.24 -11.54
CA TRP A 242 -12.23 3.49 -12.26
C TRP A 242 -12.47 3.24 -13.72
N ILE A 243 -13.67 3.61 -14.16
CA ILE A 243 -14.14 3.38 -15.52
C ILE A 243 -13.11 3.89 -16.52
N GLU A 244 -12.77 3.02 -17.48
CA GLU A 244 -11.76 3.25 -18.53
C GLU A 244 -10.29 3.30 -18.05
N ARG A 245 -9.98 2.97 -16.77
CA ARG A 245 -8.61 3.07 -16.23
C ARG A 245 -8.11 1.90 -15.40
N GLY A 246 -8.98 1.17 -14.70
CA GLY A 246 -8.58 -0.02 -13.93
C GLY A 246 -9.30 -0.15 -12.59
N ILE A 247 -8.71 -0.93 -11.69
CA ILE A 247 -9.25 -1.18 -10.36
C ILE A 247 -8.49 -0.35 -9.32
N VAL A 248 -9.24 0.41 -8.53
CA VAL A 248 -8.72 1.25 -7.45
C VAL A 248 -8.95 0.56 -6.12
N ARG A 249 -7.96 0.62 -5.23
CA ARG A 249 -8.03 0.08 -3.86
C ARG A 249 -7.61 1.13 -2.85
N PHE A 250 -8.19 1.09 -1.65
CA PHE A 250 -7.88 1.99 -0.54
C PHE A 250 -7.69 1.23 0.76
N ALA A 251 -6.75 1.69 1.57
CA ALA A 251 -6.58 1.18 2.93
C ALA A 251 -5.83 2.18 3.82
N PRO A 252 -6.03 2.15 5.14
CA PRO A 252 -5.30 3.01 6.08
C PRO A 252 -3.80 2.69 6.19
N SER A 253 -3.38 1.49 5.80
CA SER A 253 -1.99 1.05 5.88
C SER A 253 -1.65 0.04 4.80
N LEU A 254 -0.36 -0.14 4.52
CA LEU A 254 0.11 -1.08 3.50
C LEU A 254 -0.33 -2.52 3.79
N LYS A 255 -0.28 -2.95 5.06
CA LYS A 255 -0.71 -4.30 5.44
C LYS A 255 -2.18 -4.53 5.06
N ARG A 256 -3.04 -3.55 5.33
CA ARG A 256 -4.46 -3.61 4.95
C ARG A 256 -4.64 -3.49 3.44
N LEU A 257 -3.83 -2.67 2.77
CA LEU A 257 -3.86 -2.54 1.30
C LEU A 257 -3.54 -3.88 0.64
N LYS A 258 -2.51 -4.61 1.12
CA LYS A 258 -2.16 -5.94 0.60
C LYS A 258 -3.26 -6.97 0.77
N ILE A 259 -3.98 -6.96 1.88
CA ILE A 259 -5.16 -7.84 2.06
C ILE A 259 -6.26 -7.51 1.05
N VAL A 260 -6.53 -6.22 0.83
CA VAL A 260 -7.52 -5.79 -0.17
C VAL A 260 -7.06 -6.13 -1.58
N GLU A 261 -5.77 -5.95 -1.89
CA GLU A 261 -5.17 -6.34 -3.17
C GLU A 261 -5.35 -7.81 -3.47
N ASP A 262 -5.00 -8.66 -2.51
CA ASP A 262 -5.12 -10.12 -2.62
C ASP A 262 -6.58 -10.51 -2.91
N ILE A 263 -7.52 -10.10 -2.05
CA ILE A 263 -8.95 -10.40 -2.20
C ILE A 263 -9.51 -9.95 -3.56
N VAL A 264 -9.16 -8.73 -3.98
CA VAL A 264 -9.68 -8.15 -5.22
C VAL A 264 -9.07 -8.85 -6.45
N ALA A 265 -7.82 -9.30 -6.38
CA ALA A 265 -7.12 -9.95 -7.50
C ALA A 265 -7.83 -11.21 -7.99
N HIS A 266 -8.46 -12.00 -7.09
CA HIS A 266 -9.24 -13.17 -7.48
C HIS A 266 -10.75 -12.90 -7.58
N THR A 267 -11.27 -11.92 -6.83
CA THR A 267 -12.69 -11.53 -6.91
C THR A 267 -13.07 -10.99 -8.29
N ILE A 268 -12.21 -10.17 -8.92
CA ILE A 268 -12.53 -9.55 -10.22
C ILE A 268 -12.67 -10.60 -11.34
N PRO A 269 -11.70 -11.53 -11.54
CA PRO A 269 -11.86 -12.63 -12.50
C PRO A 269 -13.07 -13.52 -12.21
N ALA A 270 -13.36 -13.79 -10.94
CA ALA A 270 -14.53 -14.59 -10.54
C ALA A 270 -15.86 -13.92 -10.92
N ILE A 271 -16.00 -12.61 -10.70
CA ILE A 271 -17.19 -11.85 -11.10
C ILE A 271 -17.39 -11.91 -12.62
N LEU A 272 -16.32 -11.70 -13.41
CA LEU A 272 -16.41 -11.78 -14.88
C LEU A 272 -16.80 -13.18 -15.35
N THR A 273 -16.16 -14.20 -14.78
CA THR A 273 -16.48 -15.60 -15.09
C THR A 273 -17.92 -15.93 -14.74
N GLY A 274 -18.41 -15.53 -13.55
CA GLY A 274 -19.80 -15.74 -13.16
C GLY A 274 -20.81 -14.98 -14.04
N GLU A 275 -20.45 -13.79 -14.52
CA GLU A 275 -21.26 -13.06 -15.51
C GLU A 275 -21.34 -13.81 -16.84
N ARG A 276 -20.22 -14.38 -17.32
CA ARG A 276 -20.18 -15.23 -18.53
C ARG A 276 -20.97 -16.53 -18.35
N LEU A 277 -21.09 -17.02 -17.13
CA LEU A 277 -21.94 -18.15 -16.75
C LEU A 277 -23.42 -17.75 -16.60
N GLY A 278 -23.87 -16.67 -17.24
CA GLY A 278 -25.29 -16.30 -17.31
C GLY A 278 -25.75 -15.31 -16.24
N GLY A 279 -24.83 -14.77 -15.45
CA GLY A 279 -25.07 -13.63 -14.57
C GLY A 279 -24.49 -13.83 -13.18
N TRP A 280 -23.82 -12.80 -12.67
CA TRP A 280 -23.28 -12.79 -11.30
C TRP A 280 -24.39 -12.60 -10.25
N ARG A 281 -24.39 -13.47 -9.23
CA ARG A 281 -25.41 -13.61 -8.18
C ARG A 281 -24.75 -13.76 -6.79
N PRO A 282 -24.27 -12.65 -6.20
CA PRO A 282 -23.75 -12.65 -4.84
C PRO A 282 -24.89 -12.77 -3.82
N LEU A 283 -24.54 -12.92 -2.54
CA LEU A 283 -25.52 -12.96 -1.46
C LEU A 283 -26.38 -11.67 -1.38
N PRO A 284 -27.65 -11.79 -0.94
CA PRO A 284 -28.48 -10.64 -0.61
C PRO A 284 -27.81 -9.67 0.37
N ARG A 285 -28.15 -8.38 0.26
CA ARG A 285 -27.63 -7.32 1.14
C ARG A 285 -27.88 -7.58 2.63
N THR A 286 -29.00 -8.18 2.97
CA THR A 286 -29.33 -8.56 4.35
C THR A 286 -28.30 -9.53 4.92
N ASP A 287 -27.96 -10.58 4.16
CA ASP A 287 -27.00 -11.60 4.60
C ASP A 287 -25.58 -11.04 4.67
N LEU A 288 -25.20 -10.17 3.73
CA LEU A 288 -23.92 -9.46 3.76
C LEU A 288 -23.82 -8.52 4.97
N PHE A 289 -24.93 -7.86 5.35
CA PHE A 289 -24.99 -6.97 6.50
C PHE A 289 -24.81 -7.74 7.80
N ASP A 290 -25.50 -8.87 7.94
CA ASP A 290 -25.40 -9.72 9.11
C ASP A 290 -23.96 -10.16 9.36
N VAL A 291 -23.22 -10.53 8.30
CA VAL A 291 -21.80 -10.92 8.42
C VAL A 291 -20.90 -9.72 8.68
N GLU A 292 -21.07 -8.60 7.95
CA GLU A 292 -20.23 -7.41 8.12
C GLU A 292 -20.34 -6.84 9.54
N TYR A 293 -21.53 -6.82 10.13
CA TYR A 293 -21.78 -6.25 11.46
C TYR A 293 -21.73 -7.29 12.59
N TRP A 294 -21.44 -8.56 12.28
CA TRP A 294 -21.30 -9.59 13.30
C TRP A 294 -20.10 -9.33 14.21
N GLU A 295 -20.35 -9.25 15.52
CA GLU A 295 -19.33 -8.91 16.52
C GLU A 295 -18.09 -9.85 16.48
N LEU A 296 -18.30 -11.14 16.22
CA LEU A 296 -17.23 -12.14 16.17
C LEU A 296 -16.30 -11.92 14.97
N GLU A 297 -16.85 -11.53 13.82
CA GLU A 297 -16.07 -11.19 12.62
C GLU A 297 -15.35 -9.85 12.78
N GLN A 298 -16.05 -8.85 13.31
CA GLN A 298 -15.44 -7.55 13.62
C GLN A 298 -14.31 -7.64 14.66
N ALA A 299 -14.35 -8.62 15.57
CA ALA A 299 -13.27 -8.86 16.52
C ALA A 299 -11.95 -9.28 15.83
N LYS A 300 -12.00 -9.95 14.67
CA LYS A 300 -10.80 -10.30 13.88
C LYS A 300 -10.03 -9.05 13.48
N LEU A 301 -10.73 -7.98 13.09
CA LEU A 301 -10.15 -6.69 12.72
C LEU A 301 -9.57 -5.92 13.92
N LYS A 302 -10.24 -5.95 15.07
CA LYS A 302 -9.78 -5.23 16.29
C LYS A 302 -8.43 -5.75 16.80
N SER A 303 -8.15 -7.04 16.65
CA SER A 303 -6.85 -7.65 17.02
C SER A 303 -5.66 -7.14 16.21
N THR A 304 -5.92 -6.50 15.06
CA THR A 304 -4.90 -5.88 14.20
C THR A 304 -4.94 -4.35 14.23
N SER A 305 -5.87 -3.74 14.98
CA SER A 305 -5.93 -2.29 15.11
C SER A 305 -4.79 -1.77 15.99
N THR A 306 -3.78 -1.21 15.33
CA THR A 306 -2.67 -0.40 15.87
C THR A 306 -3.16 0.95 16.42
N ALA A 307 -4.32 0.96 17.08
CA ALA A 307 -4.84 2.17 17.69
C ALA A 307 -3.79 2.72 18.67
N ALA A 308 -3.14 3.81 18.25
CA ALA A 308 -2.12 4.58 18.95
C ALA A 308 -0.78 3.87 19.24
N ASP A 309 -0.15 3.22 18.25
CA ASP A 309 1.31 3.04 18.31
C ASP A 309 2.01 4.35 17.90
N PRO A 310 2.61 5.13 18.83
CA PRO A 310 3.26 6.39 18.50
C PRO A 310 4.49 6.21 17.60
N SER A 311 5.00 4.98 17.47
CA SER A 311 6.10 4.65 16.55
C SER A 311 5.66 4.63 15.09
N ARG A 312 4.34 4.53 14.81
CA ARG A 312 3.74 4.44 13.46
C ARG A 312 3.10 5.77 13.01
N GLU A 313 3.71 6.90 13.38
CA GLU A 313 3.19 8.26 13.16
C GLU A 313 2.89 8.61 11.67
N LEU A 314 3.55 7.94 10.72
CA LEU A 314 3.41 8.19 9.28
C LEU A 314 2.56 7.12 8.57
N GLU A 315 1.82 6.30 9.31
CA GLU A 315 0.91 5.32 8.72
C GLU A 315 -0.09 5.99 7.74
N GLY A 316 -0.25 5.38 6.56
CA GLY A 316 -1.08 5.90 5.48
C GLY A 316 -0.45 7.03 4.66
N LYS A 317 0.76 7.49 4.99
CA LYS A 317 1.46 8.56 4.26
C LYS A 317 2.44 8.03 3.20
N VAL A 318 2.63 8.82 2.15
CA VAL A 318 3.52 8.53 1.01
C VAL A 318 4.68 9.52 1.00
N ALA A 319 5.91 9.00 1.02
CA ALA A 319 7.12 9.79 0.93
C ALA A 319 7.89 9.55 -0.37
N LEU A 320 8.42 10.61 -0.97
CA LEU A 320 9.37 10.56 -2.07
C LEU A 320 10.76 10.96 -1.55
N VAL A 321 11.76 10.09 -1.69
CA VAL A 321 13.13 10.33 -1.22
C VAL A 321 14.09 10.23 -2.39
N THR A 322 14.85 11.29 -2.67
CA THR A 322 15.89 11.25 -3.70
C THR A 322 17.27 10.93 -3.13
N GLY A 323 18.12 10.25 -3.90
CA GLY A 323 19.39 9.71 -3.39
C GLY A 323 19.15 8.59 -2.37
N GLY A 324 18.11 7.78 -2.57
CA GLY A 324 17.60 6.81 -1.59
C GLY A 324 18.42 5.52 -1.47
N ALA A 325 19.39 5.27 -2.35
CA ALA A 325 20.12 4.00 -2.37
C ALA A 325 21.24 3.92 -1.32
N SER A 326 21.77 5.07 -0.87
CA SER A 326 22.92 5.10 0.04
C SER A 326 22.86 6.21 1.09
N GLY A 327 23.72 6.11 2.11
CA GLY A 327 23.96 7.14 3.11
C GLY A 327 22.69 7.69 3.78
N ILE A 328 22.59 9.02 3.85
CA ILE A 328 21.46 9.75 4.46
C ILE A 328 20.13 9.35 3.84
N GLY A 329 20.07 9.20 2.51
CA GLY A 329 18.82 8.85 1.83
C GLY A 329 18.36 7.44 2.17
N HIS A 330 19.26 6.46 2.16
CA HIS A 330 18.94 5.09 2.58
C HIS A 330 18.48 5.02 4.04
N ALA A 331 19.21 5.67 4.95
CA ALA A 331 18.82 5.74 6.36
C ALA A 331 17.44 6.41 6.53
N THR A 332 17.14 7.42 5.71
CA THR A 332 15.83 8.09 5.69
C THR A 332 14.73 7.16 5.21
N VAL A 333 14.94 6.40 4.12
CA VAL A 333 13.96 5.41 3.62
C VAL A 333 13.60 4.45 4.75
N LEU A 334 14.60 3.82 5.37
CA LEU A 334 14.38 2.88 6.47
C LEU A 334 13.65 3.53 7.65
N ARG A 335 14.02 4.76 8.00
CA ARG A 335 13.43 5.46 9.13
C ARG A 335 11.96 5.85 8.92
N LEU A 336 11.59 6.26 7.70
CA LEU A 336 10.21 6.59 7.33
C LEU A 336 9.34 5.33 7.24
N VAL A 337 9.88 4.23 6.71
CA VAL A 337 9.22 2.90 6.73
C VAL A 337 9.01 2.42 8.17
N ALA A 338 10.01 2.58 9.03
CA ALA A 338 9.89 2.28 10.46
C ALA A 338 8.80 3.14 11.14
N ALA A 339 8.48 4.30 10.60
CA ALA A 339 7.38 5.15 11.04
C ALA A 339 6.01 4.81 10.40
N GLY A 340 5.93 3.80 9.54
CA GLY A 340 4.69 3.37 8.88
C GLY A 340 4.40 4.00 7.52
N ALA A 341 5.26 4.89 7.02
CA ALA A 341 5.10 5.44 5.67
C ALA A 341 5.41 4.38 4.59
N VAL A 342 4.81 4.56 3.42
CA VAL A 342 5.35 3.97 2.19
C VAL A 342 6.27 4.97 1.50
N VAL A 343 7.34 4.49 0.88
CA VAL A 343 8.43 5.32 0.36
C VAL A 343 8.71 4.98 -1.09
N CYS A 344 8.70 5.98 -1.96
CA CYS A 344 9.30 5.89 -3.28
C CYS A 344 10.75 6.41 -3.19
N ALA A 345 11.72 5.51 -3.39
CA ALA A 345 13.14 5.80 -3.29
C ALA A 345 13.72 5.96 -4.70
N LEU A 346 14.18 7.17 -5.02
CA LEU A 346 14.78 7.51 -6.30
C LEU A 346 16.30 7.58 -6.18
N ASP A 347 17.03 6.92 -7.07
CA ASP A 347 18.49 7.06 -7.15
C ASP A 347 18.99 6.78 -8.58
N LEU A 348 20.18 7.25 -8.91
CA LEU A 348 20.80 6.96 -10.21
C LEU A 348 21.29 5.51 -10.29
N ASP A 349 21.60 4.90 -9.14
CA ASP A 349 22.09 3.52 -9.04
C ASP A 349 21.02 2.52 -9.49
N GLU A 350 21.38 1.63 -10.42
CA GLU A 350 20.52 0.55 -10.94
C GLU A 350 20.09 -0.44 -9.84
N SER A 351 20.92 -0.64 -8.82
CA SER A 351 20.61 -1.52 -7.71
C SER A 351 19.39 -1.07 -6.89
N THR A 352 18.99 0.21 -6.98
CA THR A 352 17.84 0.78 -6.26
C THR A 352 16.55 -0.01 -6.48
N GLU A 353 16.35 -0.56 -7.68
CA GLU A 353 15.16 -1.34 -8.03
C GLU A 353 15.05 -2.65 -7.24
N THR A 354 16.18 -3.22 -6.82
CA THR A 354 16.23 -4.51 -6.10
C THR A 354 16.66 -4.38 -4.64
N LEU A 355 17.28 -3.27 -4.27
CA LEU A 355 17.82 -2.99 -2.93
C LEU A 355 16.79 -3.20 -1.81
N PHE A 356 15.51 -2.96 -2.10
CA PHE A 356 14.42 -3.01 -1.14
C PHE A 356 13.44 -4.18 -1.34
N THR A 357 13.82 -5.24 -2.06
CA THR A 357 12.93 -6.38 -2.37
C THR A 357 12.31 -7.02 -1.12
N GLY A 358 12.99 -6.98 0.03
CA GLY A 358 12.47 -7.46 1.32
C GLY A 358 11.56 -6.47 2.08
N LEU A 359 11.33 -5.28 1.54
CA LEU A 359 10.58 -4.20 2.16
C LEU A 359 9.45 -3.74 1.23
N PRO A 360 8.26 -4.37 1.29
CA PRO A 360 7.14 -4.04 0.40
C PRO A 360 6.62 -2.60 0.56
N SER A 361 7.06 -1.89 1.61
CA SER A 361 6.77 -0.47 1.83
C SER A 361 7.64 0.47 1.01
N VAL A 362 8.59 -0.05 0.22
CA VAL A 362 9.49 0.75 -0.60
C VAL A 362 9.32 0.41 -2.08
N LEU A 363 9.08 1.43 -2.90
CA LEU A 363 9.20 1.37 -4.34
C LEU A 363 10.54 2.00 -4.74
N GLY A 364 11.54 1.17 -5.03
CA GLY A 364 12.83 1.63 -5.55
C GLY A 364 12.76 1.86 -7.05
N ILE A 365 13.19 3.04 -7.53
CA ILE A 365 13.18 3.40 -8.94
C ILE A 365 14.53 4.00 -9.32
N ARG A 366 15.15 3.46 -10.37
CA ARG A 366 16.30 4.11 -10.99
C ARG A 366 15.83 5.40 -11.68
N CYS A 367 16.36 6.54 -11.24
CA CYS A 367 15.94 7.85 -11.68
C CYS A 367 17.12 8.83 -11.66
N ASP A 368 17.47 9.36 -12.83
CA ASP A 368 18.30 10.56 -12.91
C ASP A 368 17.42 11.78 -12.65
N VAL A 369 17.57 12.40 -11.48
CA VAL A 369 16.78 13.57 -11.08
C VAL A 369 17.07 14.83 -11.91
N THR A 370 18.13 14.83 -12.72
CA THR A 370 18.43 15.91 -13.68
C THR A 370 17.65 15.75 -14.99
N ASP A 371 17.09 14.57 -15.25
CA ASP A 371 16.22 14.27 -16.39
C ASP A 371 14.74 14.49 -16.00
N SER A 372 13.99 15.22 -16.82
CA SER A 372 12.61 15.55 -16.50
C SER A 372 11.64 14.39 -16.77
N GLU A 373 11.91 13.55 -17.77
CA GLU A 373 11.06 12.42 -18.13
C GLU A 373 11.21 11.29 -17.10
N HIS A 374 12.44 11.06 -16.62
CA HIS A 374 12.70 10.13 -15.51
C HIS A 374 11.94 10.53 -14.24
N VAL A 375 12.00 11.81 -13.85
CA VAL A 375 11.31 12.29 -12.65
C VAL A 375 9.79 12.21 -12.81
N ASP A 376 9.27 12.56 -13.99
CA ASP A 376 7.84 12.52 -14.27
C ASP A 376 7.28 11.09 -14.19
N SER A 377 7.99 10.14 -14.82
CA SER A 377 7.65 8.71 -14.81
C SER A 377 7.73 8.12 -13.40
N ALA A 378 8.74 8.51 -12.61
CA ALA A 378 8.89 8.07 -11.23
C ALA A 378 7.75 8.59 -10.32
N ILE A 379 7.30 9.83 -10.55
CA ILE A 379 6.13 10.39 -9.86
C ILE A 379 4.86 9.64 -10.26
N ASP A 380 4.66 9.33 -11.54
CA ASP A 380 3.52 8.53 -11.99
C ASP A 380 3.49 7.14 -11.33
N ALA A 381 4.63 6.45 -11.27
CA ALA A 381 4.73 5.15 -10.60
C ALA A 381 4.39 5.25 -9.11
N CYS A 382 4.92 6.26 -8.42
CA CYS A 382 4.62 6.53 -7.01
C CYS A 382 3.12 6.77 -6.78
N VAL A 383 2.50 7.63 -7.60
CA VAL A 383 1.08 7.98 -7.48
C VAL A 383 0.19 6.80 -7.88
N SER A 384 0.55 6.00 -8.89
CA SER A 384 -0.21 4.79 -9.24
C SER A 384 -0.17 3.74 -8.13
N GLN A 385 0.99 3.56 -7.48
CA GLN A 385 1.18 2.53 -6.47
C GLN A 385 0.64 2.91 -5.09
N PHE A 386 0.73 4.19 -4.71
CA PHE A 386 0.43 4.66 -3.35
C PHE A 386 -0.58 5.82 -3.29
N GLY A 387 -0.93 6.39 -4.43
CA GLY A 387 -2.06 7.30 -4.58
C GLY A 387 -1.73 8.78 -4.40
N GLY A 388 -0.49 9.18 -4.12
CA GLY A 388 -0.15 10.58 -3.92
C GLY A 388 1.26 10.80 -3.37
N ILE A 389 1.56 12.03 -2.93
CA ILE A 389 2.81 12.39 -2.25
C ILE A 389 2.48 13.33 -1.10
N ASP A 390 2.80 12.93 0.13
CA ASP A 390 2.64 13.76 1.33
C ASP A 390 3.99 14.36 1.76
N ILE A 391 5.08 13.61 1.57
CA ILE A 391 6.42 13.98 2.05
C ILE A 391 7.40 13.98 0.88
N VAL A 392 8.22 15.02 0.76
CA VAL A 392 9.36 15.06 -0.18
C VAL A 392 10.64 15.27 0.61
N VAL A 393 11.54 14.30 0.57
CA VAL A 393 12.91 14.44 1.05
C VAL A 393 13.83 14.63 -0.14
N SER A 394 14.23 15.87 -0.36
CA SER A 394 15.07 16.26 -1.47
C SER A 394 16.54 16.20 -1.06
N ASN A 395 17.13 15.00 -1.21
CA ASN A 395 18.43 14.64 -0.64
C ASN A 395 19.53 14.42 -1.70
N ALA A 396 19.19 13.95 -2.91
CA ALA A 396 20.17 13.66 -3.96
C ALA A 396 21.18 14.81 -4.16
N GLY A 397 22.46 14.48 -4.32
CA GLY A 397 23.51 15.45 -4.53
C GLY A 397 24.87 14.78 -4.54
N PHE A 398 25.87 15.48 -5.09
CA PHE A 398 27.27 15.05 -5.00
C PHE A 398 28.15 16.23 -4.61
N PHE A 399 29.31 15.92 -4.03
CA PHE A 399 30.36 16.89 -3.76
C PHE A 399 31.43 16.79 -4.87
N PRO A 400 31.57 17.81 -5.75
CA PRO A 400 32.67 17.95 -6.70
C PRO A 400 34.05 17.74 -6.11
N SER A 401 35.01 17.36 -6.94
CA SER A 401 36.43 17.45 -6.58
C SER A 401 36.80 18.88 -6.17
N SER A 402 37.62 19.01 -5.13
CA SER A 402 38.07 20.31 -4.62
C SER A 402 38.90 21.05 -5.66
N GLN A 403 38.51 22.28 -6.04
CA GLN A 403 39.20 23.10 -7.04
C GLN A 403 39.36 24.55 -6.58
N SER A 404 40.51 25.16 -6.86
CA SER A 404 40.68 26.60 -6.63
C SER A 404 39.75 27.39 -7.56
N LEU A 405 39.40 28.63 -7.18
CA LEU A 405 38.48 29.43 -7.98
C LEU A 405 39.04 29.74 -9.38
N ALA A 406 40.36 29.85 -9.51
CA ALA A 406 41.02 30.12 -10.79
C ALA A 406 41.02 28.89 -11.74
N GLU A 407 40.85 27.69 -11.19
CA GLU A 407 40.89 26.42 -11.93
C GLU A 407 39.50 25.80 -12.11
N LEU A 408 38.45 26.42 -11.54
CA LEU A 408 37.09 25.94 -11.64
C LEU A 408 36.61 26.02 -13.09
N GLY A 409 36.40 24.86 -13.70
CA GLY A 409 35.85 24.76 -15.05
C GLY A 409 34.35 25.03 -15.10
N ASP A 410 33.89 25.62 -16.20
CA ASP A 410 32.48 25.93 -16.42
C ASP A 410 31.58 24.69 -16.40
N GLU A 411 32.06 23.56 -16.91
CA GLU A 411 31.30 22.30 -16.94
C GLU A 411 31.03 21.74 -15.54
N GLU A 412 32.03 21.78 -14.65
CA GLU A 412 31.89 21.29 -13.27
C GLU A 412 30.98 22.21 -12.45
N LEU A 413 31.08 23.53 -12.67
CA LEU A 413 30.15 24.50 -12.10
C LEU A 413 28.72 24.24 -12.57
N ALA A 414 28.52 24.08 -13.89
CA ALA A 414 27.21 23.80 -14.47
C ALA A 414 26.62 22.48 -13.96
N ARG A 415 27.43 21.41 -13.88
CA ARG A 415 27.03 20.10 -13.36
C ARG A 415 26.60 20.18 -11.89
N SER A 416 27.35 20.91 -11.06
CA SER A 416 26.99 21.12 -9.66
C SER A 416 25.68 21.90 -9.50
N LEU A 417 25.48 22.96 -10.28
CA LEU A 417 24.23 23.75 -10.30
C LEU A 417 23.04 22.94 -10.85
N ALA A 418 23.26 22.09 -11.84
CA ALA A 418 22.24 21.25 -12.42
C ALA A 418 21.69 20.26 -11.38
N LEU A 419 22.56 19.52 -10.69
CA LEU A 419 22.12 18.55 -9.69
C LEU A 419 21.76 19.20 -8.36
N ASN A 420 22.68 19.93 -7.72
CA ASN A 420 22.53 20.37 -6.32
C ASN A 420 21.57 21.57 -6.15
N LEU A 421 21.01 22.13 -7.23
CA LEU A 421 20.05 23.23 -7.18
C LEU A 421 18.87 23.02 -8.15
N THR A 422 19.16 22.91 -9.45
CA THR A 422 18.11 22.92 -10.49
C THR A 422 17.20 21.70 -10.39
N ALA A 423 17.77 20.50 -10.22
CA ALA A 423 17.01 19.26 -10.08
C ALA A 423 16.05 19.30 -8.87
N HIS A 424 16.53 19.77 -7.71
CA HIS A 424 15.69 19.93 -6.51
C HIS A 424 14.53 20.91 -6.71
N THR A 425 14.78 22.03 -7.38
CA THR A 425 13.76 23.04 -7.68
C THR A 425 12.70 22.48 -8.64
N ARG A 426 13.13 21.74 -9.67
CA ARG A 426 12.24 21.08 -10.63
C ARG A 426 11.40 20.00 -9.96
N LEU A 427 12.03 19.15 -9.15
CA LEU A 427 11.34 18.10 -8.39
C LEU A 427 10.23 18.71 -7.53
N LEU A 428 10.55 19.75 -6.73
CA LEU A 428 9.54 20.42 -5.93
C LEU A 428 8.40 20.97 -6.78
N LYS A 429 8.70 21.62 -7.92
CA LYS A 429 7.67 22.12 -8.84
C LYS A 429 6.70 21.03 -9.30
N LEU A 430 7.20 19.85 -9.63
CA LEU A 430 6.38 18.71 -10.06
C LEU A 430 5.57 18.11 -8.90
N CYS A 431 6.12 18.11 -7.68
CA CYS A 431 5.45 17.58 -6.49
C CYS A 431 4.42 18.54 -5.87
N ILE A 432 4.51 19.86 -6.09
CA ILE A 432 3.60 20.86 -5.47
C ILE A 432 2.11 20.51 -5.68
N PRO A 433 1.61 20.19 -6.89
CA PRO A 433 0.21 19.82 -7.08
C PRO A 433 -0.23 18.62 -6.23
N LEU A 434 0.64 17.64 -6.05
CA LEU A 434 0.38 16.43 -5.25
C LEU A 434 0.46 16.73 -3.75
N LEU A 435 1.42 17.56 -3.32
CA LEU A 435 1.55 18.01 -1.93
C LEU A 435 0.32 18.80 -1.47
N LYS A 436 -0.33 19.57 -2.35
CA LYS A 436 -1.61 20.24 -2.04
C LYS A 436 -2.74 19.26 -1.75
N LEU A 437 -2.64 18.05 -2.27
CA LEU A 437 -3.57 16.93 -2.07
C LEU A 437 -3.01 15.91 -1.05
N GLY A 438 -2.01 16.31 -0.26
CA GLY A 438 -1.36 15.47 0.74
C GLY A 438 -1.90 15.68 2.15
N PHE A 439 -1.55 14.75 3.05
CA PHE A 439 -1.87 14.79 4.48
C PHE A 439 -0.67 15.28 5.31
N ASP A 440 -0.83 16.43 5.95
CA ASP A 440 0.24 17.20 6.64
C ASP A 440 1.52 17.36 5.79
N PRO A 441 1.39 17.94 4.57
CA PRO A 441 2.45 17.89 3.59
C PRO A 441 3.75 18.55 4.05
N ALA A 442 4.87 17.89 3.78
CA ALA A 442 6.18 18.31 4.26
C ALA A 442 7.28 18.13 3.21
N VAL A 443 8.14 19.12 3.10
CA VAL A 443 9.34 19.09 2.26
C VAL A 443 10.56 19.32 3.13
N VAL A 444 11.54 18.42 3.03
CA VAL A 444 12.83 18.54 3.72
C VAL A 444 13.93 18.56 2.68
N PHE A 445 14.62 19.69 2.57
CA PHE A 445 15.82 19.82 1.75
C PHE A 445 17.06 19.46 2.54
N ILE A 446 17.94 18.67 1.93
CA ILE A 446 19.29 18.43 2.48
C ILE A 446 20.25 19.47 1.90
N GLY A 447 20.52 20.47 2.73
CA GLY A 447 21.52 21.50 2.49
C GLY A 447 22.93 20.98 2.78
N SER A 448 23.76 21.85 3.33
CA SER A 448 25.11 21.53 3.76
C SER A 448 25.59 22.58 4.74
N LYS A 449 26.53 22.22 5.62
CA LYS A 449 27.36 23.18 6.35
C LYS A 449 27.92 24.29 5.46
N ASN A 450 28.26 24.00 4.20
CA ASN A 450 28.91 24.98 3.31
C ASN A 450 28.05 26.23 3.05
N VAL A 451 26.76 26.19 3.37
CA VAL A 451 25.88 27.37 3.34
C VAL A 451 26.29 28.39 4.41
N LEU A 452 26.65 27.93 5.61
CA LEU A 452 26.99 28.80 6.75
C LEU A 452 28.51 28.94 6.95
N ALA A 453 29.25 27.85 6.71
CA ALA A 453 30.70 27.80 6.91
C ALA A 453 31.42 27.12 5.71
N PRO A 454 31.52 27.79 4.55
CA PRO A 454 32.18 27.23 3.38
C PRO A 454 33.70 27.06 3.57
N GLY A 455 34.30 26.14 2.81
CA GLY A 455 35.74 25.90 2.77
C GLY A 455 36.37 26.27 1.41
N PRO A 456 37.69 26.55 1.36
CA PRO A 456 38.42 26.62 0.10
C PRO A 456 38.23 25.34 -0.72
N GLY A 457 38.14 25.47 -2.04
CA GLY A 457 37.96 24.32 -2.93
C GLY A 457 36.51 23.97 -3.28
N ALA A 458 35.52 24.57 -2.60
CA ALA A 458 34.13 24.14 -2.66
C ALA A 458 33.19 25.13 -3.38
N ALA A 459 33.72 25.98 -4.28
CA ALA A 459 32.97 27.11 -4.85
C ALA A 459 31.67 26.68 -5.56
N ALA A 460 31.74 25.72 -6.50
CA ALA A 460 30.57 25.23 -7.24
C ALA A 460 29.49 24.64 -6.32
N TYR A 461 29.90 23.74 -5.42
CA TYR A 461 29.00 23.10 -4.46
C TYR A 461 28.36 24.09 -3.48
N SER A 462 29.17 24.99 -2.92
CA SER A 462 28.71 25.98 -1.95
C SER A 462 27.73 26.96 -2.59
N ALA A 463 28.00 27.42 -3.82
CA ALA A 463 27.09 28.26 -4.57
C ALA A 463 25.74 27.56 -4.83
N ALA A 464 25.78 26.30 -5.27
CA ALA A 464 24.57 25.52 -5.51
C ALA A 464 23.75 25.29 -4.23
N LYS A 465 24.38 24.87 -3.11
CA LYS A 465 23.68 24.64 -1.84
C LYS A 465 23.19 25.93 -1.18
N ALA A 466 23.90 27.05 -1.34
CA ALA A 466 23.41 28.36 -0.90
C ALA A 466 22.18 28.81 -1.72
N GLY A 467 22.22 28.60 -3.04
CA GLY A 467 21.06 28.80 -3.91
C GLY A 467 19.88 27.94 -3.49
N LEU A 468 20.10 26.66 -3.18
CA LEU A 468 19.07 25.73 -2.74
C LEU A 468 18.44 26.18 -1.41
N ALA A 469 19.26 26.62 -0.45
CA ALA A 469 18.79 27.15 0.81
C ALA A 469 17.90 28.39 0.62
N GLN A 470 18.17 29.22 -0.38
CA GLN A 470 17.32 30.37 -0.72
C GLN A 470 16.03 29.93 -1.41
N VAL A 471 16.08 28.96 -2.32
CA VAL A 471 14.87 28.37 -2.94
C VAL A 471 13.96 27.77 -1.86
N ALA A 472 14.52 27.05 -0.88
CA ALA A 472 13.76 26.47 0.22
C ALA A 472 13.03 27.55 1.06
N ARG A 473 13.66 28.70 1.29
CA ARG A 473 13.03 29.85 1.98
C ARG A 473 11.85 30.42 1.18
N ILE A 474 12.03 30.61 -0.13
CA ILE A 474 10.94 31.08 -1.00
C ILE A 474 9.80 30.06 -1.01
N ALA A 475 10.11 28.78 -1.16
CA ALA A 475 9.10 27.71 -1.10
C ALA A 475 8.33 27.70 0.23
N ALA A 476 8.99 27.92 1.37
CA ALA A 476 8.31 28.03 2.65
C ALA A 476 7.31 29.20 2.69
N LEU A 477 7.67 30.35 2.11
CA LEU A 477 6.82 31.54 2.04
C LEU A 477 5.62 31.32 1.10
N GLU A 478 5.85 30.73 -0.07
CA GLU A 478 4.81 30.54 -1.09
C GLU A 478 3.84 29.39 -0.77
N LEU A 479 4.35 28.33 -0.14
CA LEU A 479 3.58 27.10 0.10
C LEU A 479 2.99 27.03 1.51
N GLY A 480 3.49 27.83 2.46
CA GLY A 480 3.01 27.83 3.85
C GLY A 480 1.52 28.17 3.99
N GLY A 481 1.00 29.09 3.16
CA GLY A 481 -0.43 29.42 3.12
C GLY A 481 -1.35 28.26 2.66
N GLN A 482 -0.75 27.22 2.08
CA GLN A 482 -1.42 26.00 1.62
C GLN A 482 -1.19 24.83 2.60
N GLY A 483 -0.58 25.09 3.77
CA GLY A 483 -0.29 24.07 4.77
C GLY A 483 0.95 23.21 4.50
N ILE A 484 1.68 23.46 3.40
CA ILE A 484 2.89 22.71 3.05
C ILE A 484 4.08 23.31 3.81
N ARG A 485 4.69 22.49 4.67
CA ARG A 485 5.86 22.89 5.46
C ARG A 485 7.12 22.61 4.67
N VAL A 486 8.07 23.56 4.65
CA VAL A 486 9.33 23.42 3.95
C VAL A 486 10.47 23.77 4.90
N ASN A 487 11.36 22.83 5.18
CA ASN A 487 12.50 23.05 6.07
C ASN A 487 13.80 22.53 5.44
N THR A 488 14.94 22.96 5.95
CA THR A 488 16.27 22.57 5.47
C THR A 488 17.13 22.06 6.61
N LEU A 489 17.81 20.94 6.38
CA LEU A 489 18.83 20.42 7.27
C LEU A 489 20.20 20.65 6.68
N HIS A 490 21.19 20.97 7.51
CA HIS A 490 22.57 21.21 7.10
C HIS A 490 23.51 20.20 7.79
N PRO A 491 23.65 18.98 7.24
CA PRO A 491 24.61 18.01 7.78
C PRO A 491 26.06 18.48 7.57
N ASP A 492 26.93 18.06 8.49
CA ASP A 492 28.39 18.07 8.37
C ASP A 492 28.95 16.75 8.88
N ALA A 493 30.12 16.36 8.36
CA ALA A 493 30.89 15.26 8.93
C ALA A 493 30.11 13.93 9.07
N VAL A 494 29.28 13.60 8.07
CA VAL A 494 28.56 12.32 7.98
C VAL A 494 29.38 11.35 7.15
N TYR A 495 30.06 10.43 7.82
CA TYR A 495 31.11 9.60 7.21
C TYR A 495 30.65 8.22 6.74
N ASP A 496 29.46 7.77 7.13
CA ASP A 496 28.84 6.50 6.71
C ASP A 496 28.14 6.63 5.33
N THR A 497 28.74 7.38 4.41
CA THR A 497 28.25 7.59 3.05
C THR A 497 29.28 7.11 2.03
N ALA A 498 28.84 6.74 0.83
CA ALA A 498 29.72 6.24 -0.24
C ALA A 498 30.79 7.24 -0.71
N LEU A 499 30.73 8.50 -0.25
CA LEU A 499 31.71 9.55 -0.53
C LEU A 499 33.01 9.40 0.27
N TRP A 500 33.05 8.59 1.33
CA TRP A 500 34.22 8.44 2.21
C TRP A 500 34.81 7.04 2.10
N THR A 501 36.06 6.96 1.64
CA THR A 501 36.87 5.74 1.74
C THR A 501 37.82 5.83 2.94
N ASP A 502 38.31 4.68 3.41
CA ASP A 502 39.27 4.63 4.51
C ASP A 502 40.53 5.45 4.19
N GLU A 503 41.02 5.39 2.95
CA GLU A 503 42.20 6.16 2.51
C GLU A 503 41.94 7.68 2.54
N LEU A 504 40.73 8.12 2.16
CA LEU A 504 40.36 9.53 2.19
C LEU A 504 40.24 10.04 3.63
N LEU A 505 39.67 9.22 4.53
CA LEU A 505 39.57 9.53 5.95
C LEU A 505 40.94 9.63 6.60
N ASP A 506 41.83 8.67 6.35
CA ASP A 506 43.21 8.69 6.84
C ASP A 506 43.98 9.92 6.35
N ALA A 507 43.87 10.25 5.06
CA ALA A 507 44.53 11.42 4.48
C ALA A 507 44.03 12.73 5.11
N ARG A 508 42.71 12.86 5.33
CA ARG A 508 42.11 14.05 5.96
C ARG A 508 42.47 14.15 7.44
N ALA A 509 42.38 13.05 8.19
CA ALA A 509 42.75 13.02 9.60
C ALA A 509 44.23 13.39 9.80
N SER A 510 45.11 12.83 8.96
CA SER A 510 46.55 13.14 8.96
C SER A 510 46.84 14.61 8.66
N ALA A 511 46.10 15.23 7.72
CA ALA A 511 46.23 16.66 7.43
C ALA A 511 45.88 17.56 8.63
N TYR A 512 45.08 17.06 9.58
CA TYR A 512 44.77 17.73 10.84
C TYR A 512 45.64 17.27 12.02
N GLY A 513 46.60 16.36 11.80
CA GLY A 513 47.43 15.78 12.86
C GLY A 513 46.62 14.97 13.88
N MET A 514 45.53 14.33 13.44
CA MET A 514 44.57 13.60 14.26
C MET A 514 44.48 12.13 13.84
N SER A 515 44.01 11.27 14.75
CA SER A 515 43.51 9.95 14.38
C SER A 515 42.19 10.09 13.58
N VAL A 516 41.81 9.07 12.80
CA VAL A 516 40.51 9.07 12.11
C VAL A 516 39.35 9.17 13.09
N GLU A 517 39.45 8.47 14.23
CA GLU A 517 38.43 8.54 15.29
C GLU A 517 38.27 9.96 15.86
N ASP A 518 39.37 10.65 16.15
CA ASP A 518 39.34 12.03 16.66
C ASP A 518 38.85 13.00 15.58
N TYR A 519 39.22 12.76 14.32
CA TYR A 519 38.77 13.55 13.18
C TYR A 519 37.26 13.42 12.97
N LYS A 520 36.71 12.20 13.09
CA LYS A 520 35.27 11.95 13.01
C LYS A 520 34.48 12.66 14.11
N ARG A 521 35.11 12.87 15.27
CA ARG A 521 34.54 13.55 16.46
C ARG A 521 35.01 15.00 16.58
N LYS A 522 35.50 15.61 15.50
CA LYS A 522 35.99 17.00 15.48
C LYS A 522 34.84 18.03 15.41
N ASN A 523 33.93 17.95 16.37
CA ASN A 523 32.84 18.89 16.61
C ASN A 523 32.77 19.24 18.10
N VAL A 524 31.93 20.21 18.47
CA VAL A 524 31.83 20.72 19.85
C VAL A 524 31.39 19.63 20.83
N LEU A 525 30.47 18.75 20.42
CA LEU A 525 29.97 17.64 21.24
C LEU A 525 30.93 16.46 21.33
N ARG A 526 32.00 16.43 20.53
CA ARG A 526 32.97 15.31 20.46
C ARG A 526 32.32 13.96 20.16
N THR A 527 31.32 13.96 19.28
CA THR A 527 30.58 12.75 18.87
C THR A 527 30.66 12.52 17.37
N GLU A 528 30.44 11.29 16.93
CA GLU A 528 30.23 11.01 15.51
C GLU A 528 28.79 11.40 15.13
N VAL A 529 28.61 11.91 13.91
CA VAL A 529 27.30 12.19 13.30
C VAL A 529 27.11 11.20 12.17
N THR A 530 25.98 10.50 12.18
CA THR A 530 25.68 9.41 11.25
C THR A 530 24.53 9.76 10.32
N SER A 531 24.37 8.99 9.26
CA SER A 531 23.22 9.09 8.37
C SER A 531 21.90 8.84 9.11
N ALA A 532 21.91 8.00 10.15
CA ALA A 532 20.74 7.76 11.01
C ALA A 532 20.34 8.99 11.84
N ASP A 533 21.30 9.78 12.33
CA ASP A 533 21.01 11.01 13.07
C ASP A 533 20.31 12.05 12.17
N VAL A 534 20.78 12.18 10.93
CA VAL A 534 20.12 13.05 9.93
C VAL A 534 18.74 12.51 9.57
N ALA A 535 18.59 11.20 9.38
CA ALA A 535 17.31 10.57 9.11
C ALA A 535 16.28 10.78 10.23
N GLU A 536 16.69 10.76 11.50
CA GLU A 536 15.81 11.08 12.62
C GLU A 536 15.35 12.54 12.56
N ALA A 537 16.26 13.48 12.28
CA ALA A 537 15.89 14.89 12.10
C ALA A 537 14.92 15.09 10.93
N ILE A 538 15.14 14.40 9.80
CA ILE A 538 14.22 14.40 8.65
C ILE A 538 12.85 13.89 9.08
N PHE A 539 12.79 12.77 9.80
CA PHE A 539 11.53 12.23 10.33
C PHE A 539 10.78 13.25 11.21
N LEU A 540 11.47 13.95 12.11
CA LEU A 540 10.84 14.96 12.99
C LEU A 540 10.23 16.12 12.19
N PHE A 541 10.90 16.56 11.11
CA PHE A 541 10.40 17.61 10.22
C PHE A 541 9.32 17.11 9.27
N ALA A 542 9.39 15.86 8.82
CA ALA A 542 8.38 15.25 7.95
C ALA A 542 7.09 14.94 8.72
N GLY A 543 7.22 14.48 9.98
CA GLY A 543 6.10 14.16 10.86
C GLY A 543 5.38 15.39 11.43
N THR A 544 4.49 15.12 12.37
CA THR A 544 3.59 16.11 12.99
C THR A 544 4.21 16.78 14.23
N ARG A 545 5.28 16.21 14.79
CA ARG A 545 5.98 16.73 15.98
C ARG A 545 6.51 18.15 15.81
N LEU A 546 6.97 18.50 14.60
CA LEU A 546 7.33 19.86 14.21
C LEU A 546 6.31 20.47 13.23
N GLY A 547 5.03 20.15 13.41
CA GLY A 547 3.93 20.58 12.55
C GLY A 547 3.67 22.10 12.54
N LYS A 548 4.33 22.86 13.42
CA LYS A 548 4.26 24.34 13.47
C LYS A 548 5.56 25.02 13.00
N THR A 549 6.46 24.27 12.38
CA THR A 549 7.75 24.77 11.91
C THR A 549 7.85 24.72 10.38
N THR A 550 8.13 25.87 9.76
CA THR A 550 8.42 26.01 8.33
C THR A 550 9.44 27.12 8.13
N GLY A 551 10.24 27.04 7.06
CA GLY A 551 11.34 27.95 6.76
C GLY A 551 12.58 27.77 7.64
N SER A 552 12.60 26.75 8.51
CA SER A 552 13.71 26.51 9.44
C SER A 552 14.93 25.97 8.71
N GLN A 553 16.12 26.38 9.15
CA GLN A 553 17.40 25.87 8.70
C GLN A 553 18.19 25.36 9.90
N ILE A 554 18.37 24.05 10.02
CA ILE A 554 18.93 23.41 11.21
C ILE A 554 20.20 22.63 10.87
N PRO A 555 21.35 22.93 11.51
CA PRO A 555 22.53 22.08 11.46
C PRO A 555 22.32 20.72 12.13
N VAL A 556 22.89 19.67 11.55
CA VAL A 556 23.03 18.33 12.15
C VAL A 556 24.50 17.94 12.05
N ASP A 557 25.32 18.46 12.96
CA ASP A 557 26.79 18.49 12.83
C ASP A 557 27.57 18.27 14.14
N GLY A 558 26.90 17.97 15.25
CA GLY A 558 27.52 17.87 16.57
C GLY A 558 28.10 19.20 17.09
N GLY A 559 27.73 20.33 16.47
CA GLY A 559 28.24 21.67 16.71
C GLY A 559 29.51 21.95 15.92
N ASN A 560 29.38 22.65 14.78
CA ASN A 560 30.51 23.23 14.07
C ASN A 560 30.82 24.64 14.59
N ASP A 561 32.06 24.89 15.03
CA ASP A 561 32.51 26.16 15.62
C ASP A 561 32.42 27.37 14.66
N ARG A 562 32.38 27.13 13.35
CA ARG A 562 32.20 28.17 12.33
C ARG A 562 30.74 28.44 11.98
N VAL A 563 29.81 27.65 12.52
CA VAL A 563 28.36 27.74 12.27
C VAL A 563 27.62 28.35 13.46
N ILE A 564 28.09 28.09 14.69
CA ILE A 564 27.47 28.55 15.96
C ILE A 564 27.56 30.07 16.13
#